data_AF-A0A943X8F8-F1
#
_entry.id   AF-A0A943X8F8-F1
#
_cell.length_a   1.000
_cell.length_b   1.000
_cell.length_c   1.000
_cell.angle_alpha   90.00
_cell.angle_beta   90.00
_cell.angle_gamma   90.00
#
_symmetry.space_group_name_H-M   'P 1'
#
loop_
_entity.id
_entity.type
_entity.pdbx_description
1 polymer ?
#
loop_
_entity_poly.entity_id
_entity_poly.type
_entity_poly.pdbx_seq_one_letter_code
_entity_poly.pdbx_strand_id
1 'polypeptide(L)' 'MTLISSRKSMITTVMPITCSIGIYGIKEEDTAKDAFIHLDKAIYNAKNNGRNCVSL' A
#
# COMPACT_ATOMS: atom_id res chain seq x y z
N MET A 1 2.25 -45.20 13.87
CA MET A 1 3.01 -43.97 14.15
C MET A 1 2.21 -42.81 13.56
N THR A 2 1.35 -42.18 14.36
CA THR A 2 0.40 -41.18 13.89
C THR A 2 1.08 -39.80 13.93
N LEU A 3 1.32 -39.21 12.76
CA LEU A 3 1.76 -37.82 12.64
C LEU A 3 0.57 -36.91 12.97
N ILE A 4 0.53 -36.39 14.20
CA ILE A 4 -0.40 -35.33 14.57
C ILE A 4 0.08 -34.06 13.87
N SER A 5 -0.53 -33.74 12.73
CA SER A 5 -0.43 -32.44 12.07
C SER A 5 -0.93 -31.37 13.04
N SER A 6 0.01 -30.66 13.67
CA SER A 6 -0.28 -29.53 14.54
C SER A 6 -0.88 -28.42 13.68
N ARG A 7 -2.23 -28.32 13.67
CA ARG A 7 -2.93 -27.18 13.07
C ARG A 7 -2.60 -25.96 13.93
N LYS A 8 -1.63 -25.16 13.47
CA LYS A 8 -1.37 -23.82 14.01
C LYS A 8 -2.65 -23.01 13.84
N SER A 9 -3.42 -22.86 14.92
CA SER A 9 -4.58 -21.98 14.96
C SER A 9 -4.07 -20.56 14.70
N MET A 10 -4.29 -20.06 13.49
CA MET A 10 -4.00 -18.67 13.15
C MET A 10 -5.08 -17.84 13.83
N ILE A 11 -4.75 -17.26 14.97
CA ILE A 11 -5.60 -16.26 15.60
C ILE A 11 -5.70 -15.09 14.61
N THR A 12 -6.84 -15.00 13.92
CA THR A 12 -7.19 -13.90 13.03
C THR A 12 -7.67 -12.73 13.86
N THR A 13 -6.75 -12.04 14.54
CA THR A 13 -7.04 -10.74 15.13
C THR A 13 -7.28 -9.76 13.99
N VAL A 14 -8.54 -9.38 13.77
CA VAL A 14 -8.90 -8.34 12.80
C VAL A 14 -8.64 -6.98 13.43
N MET A 15 -7.67 -6.24 12.91
CA MET A 15 -7.36 -4.87 13.33
C MET A 15 -7.75 -3.87 12.24
N PRO A 16 -8.43 -2.76 12.57
CA PRO A 16 -8.68 -1.71 11.61
C PRO A 16 -7.35 -1.03 11.25
N ILE A 17 -7.04 -0.98 9.96
CA ILE A 17 -5.91 -0.24 9.42
C ILE A 17 -6.40 0.77 8.39
N THR A 18 -5.64 1.84 8.24
CA THR A 18 -5.86 2.86 7.20
C THR A 18 -4.68 2.88 6.25
N CYS A 19 -4.93 3.20 4.98
CA CYS A 19 -3.90 3.36 3.97
C CYS A 19 -3.92 4.78 3.40
N SER A 20 -2.74 5.29 3.04
CA SER A 20 -2.57 6.51 2.23
C SER A 20 -2.28 6.10 0.80
N ILE A 21 -2.95 6.72 -0.16
CA ILE A 21 -2.91 6.33 -1.57
C ILE A 21 -2.44 7.52 -2.40
N GLY A 22 -1.45 7.32 -3.26
CA GLY A 22 -1.09 8.26 -4.31
C GLY A 22 -1.65 7.77 -5.65
N ILE A 23 -2.08 8.68 -6.50
CA ILE A 23 -2.58 8.37 -7.84
C ILE A 23 -1.84 9.28 -8.82
N TYR A 24 -1.33 8.71 -9.90
CA TYR A 24 -0.69 9.47 -10.95
C TYR A 24 -1.21 9.05 -12.33
N GLY A 25 -1.56 10.03 -13.15
CA GLY A 25 -1.93 9.81 -14.55
C GLY A 25 -0.70 9.82 -15.43
N ILE A 26 -0.36 8.67 -15.99
CA ILE A 26 0.79 8.49 -16.88
C ILE A 26 0.58 9.30 -18.16
N LYS A 27 1.62 10.02 -18.60
CA LYS A 27 1.66 10.80 -19.85
C LYS A 27 2.43 10.07 -20.93
N GLU A 28 2.25 10.49 -22.19
CA GLU A 28 2.93 9.85 -23.34
C GLU A 28 4.45 10.00 -23.27
N GLU A 29 4.92 11.12 -22.72
CA GLU A 29 6.34 11.43 -22.54
C GLU A 29 7.00 10.78 -21.31
N ASP A 30 6.22 10.14 -20.43
CA ASP A 30 6.76 9.57 -19.21
C ASP A 30 7.54 8.28 -19.50
N THR A 31 8.73 8.18 -18.90
CA THR A 31 9.30 6.85 -18.68
C THR A 31 8.59 6.18 -17.50
N ALA A 32 8.66 4.84 -17.44
CA ALA A 32 8.14 4.12 -16.27
C ALA A 32 8.72 4.66 -14.94
N LYS A 33 10.00 5.06 -14.96
CA LYS A 33 10.67 5.64 -13.78
C LYS A 33 10.04 6.97 -13.38
N ASP A 34 9.72 7.84 -14.34
CA ASP A 34 9.10 9.14 -14.07
C ASP A 34 7.71 8.94 -13.45
N ALA A 35 6.91 8.03 -14.00
CA ALA A 35 5.61 7.68 -13.44
C ALA A 35 5.71 7.19 -11.98
N PHE A 36 6.70 6.36 -11.64
CA PHE A 36 6.93 5.93 -10.25
C PHE A 36 7.40 7.06 -9.33
N ILE A 37 8.25 7.98 -9.82
CA ILE A 37 8.68 9.14 -9.04
C ILE A 37 7.49 10.05 -8.72
N HIS A 38 6.59 10.27 -9.68
CA HIS A 38 5.39 11.06 -9.46
C HIS A 38 4.41 10.37 -8.51
N LEU A 39 4.21 9.06 -8.66
CA LEU A 39 3.39 8.27 -7.75
C LEU A 39 3.94 8.31 -6.31
N ASP A 40 5.26 8.19 -6.14
CA ASP A 40 5.91 8.25 -4.82
C ASP A 40 5.72 9.62 -4.17
N LYS A 41 5.84 10.72 -4.93
CA LYS A 41 5.52 12.07 -4.45
C LYS A 41 4.07 12.20 -3.98
N ALA A 42 3.11 11.66 -4.74
CA ALA A 42 1.70 11.66 -4.36
C ALA A 42 1.47 10.87 -3.05
N ILE A 43 2.08 9.68 -2.92
CA ILE A 43 2.02 8.88 -1.69
C ILE A 43 2.65 9.64 -0.51
N TYR A 44 3.80 10.28 -0.73
CA TYR A 44 4.50 11.05 0.28
C TYR A 44 3.65 12.21 0.79
N ASN A 45 2.98 12.94 -0.10
CA ASN A 45 2.02 13.98 0.28
C ASN A 45 0.86 13.41 1.09
N ALA A 46 0.27 12.29 0.66
CA ALA A 46 -0.82 11.65 1.41
C ALA A 46 -0.38 11.21 2.82
N LYS A 47 0.87 10.75 2.99
CA LYS A 47 1.40 10.35 4.31
C LYS A 47 1.70 11.53 5.23
N ASN A 48 2.15 12.66 4.68
CA ASN A 48 2.53 13.83 5.47
C ASN A 48 1.37 14.79 5.72
N ASN A 49 0.28 14.71 4.94
CA ASN A 49 -0.91 15.53 5.11
C ASN A 49 -2.02 14.80 5.89
N GLY A 50 -1.68 14.24 7.05
CA GLY A 50 -2.64 13.62 7.98
C GLY A 50 -2.89 12.12 7.81
N ARG A 51 -2.31 11.48 6.79
CA ARG A 51 -2.54 10.05 6.43
C ARG A 51 -4.00 9.77 6.07
N ASN A 52 -4.32 8.49 5.81
CA ASN A 52 -5.67 8.00 5.51
C ASN A 52 -6.41 8.85 4.46
N CYS A 53 -5.69 9.24 3.42
CA CYS A 53 -6.18 10.14 2.37
C CYS A 53 -5.58 9.75 1.02
N VAL A 54 -6.18 10.31 -0.03
CA VAL A 54 -5.77 10.14 -1.41
C VAL A 54 -5.14 11.44 -1.89
N SER A 55 -4.01 11.34 -2.59
CA SER A 55 -3.30 12.50 -3.16
C SER A 55 -2.91 12.23 -4.62
N LEU A 56 -2.76 13.30 -5.39
CA LEU A 56 -2.41 13.32 -6.81
C LEU A 56 -0.96 13.75 -7.00
#